data_AF-A0A290MYR7-F1
#
_entry.id   AF-A0A290MYR7-F1
#
_cell.length_a   1.000
_cell.length_b   1.000
_cell.length_c   1.000
_cell.angle_alpha   90.00
_cell.angle_beta   90.00
_cell.angle_gamma   90.00
#
_symmetry.space_group_name_H-M   'P 1'
#
loop_
_entity.id
_entity.type
_entity.pdbx_description
1 polymer ?
#
loop_
_entity_poly.entity_id
_entity_poly.type
_entity_poly.pdbx_seq_one_letter_code
_entity_poly.pdbx_strand_id
1 'polypeptide(L)'
;MADDAQAMAETVRSACARRIRDLLQKRVGAGREDPRRALSDQASIANDWKADSFDRLQLVLDIEETFDIGISDEEAETIDTIDAAVTRIMSGAWT
;
A
#
# COMPACT_ATOMS: atom_id res chain seq x y z
N MET A 1 -11.45 -9.52 24.68
CA MET A 1 -12.47 -8.92 23.79
C MET A 1 -11.98 -7.65 23.11
N ALA A 2 -11.56 -6.59 23.83
CA ALA A 2 -10.96 -5.41 23.19
C ALA A 2 -9.54 -5.70 22.65
N ASP A 3 -8.73 -6.44 23.40
CA ASP A 3 -7.36 -6.81 23.00
C ASP A 3 -7.32 -7.71 21.74
N ASP A 4 -8.27 -8.64 21.60
CA ASP A 4 -8.32 -9.57 20.47
C ASP A 4 -8.66 -8.88 19.14
N ALA A 5 -9.50 -7.84 19.19
CA ALA A 5 -9.89 -7.07 18.01
C ALA A 5 -8.75 -6.18 17.51
N GLN A 6 -7.99 -5.55 18.41
CA GLN A 6 -6.82 -4.76 18.04
C GLN A 6 -5.71 -5.63 17.45
N ALA A 7 -5.45 -6.82 18.03
CA ALA A 7 -4.46 -7.75 17.52
C ALA A 7 -4.81 -8.24 16.09
N MET A 8 -6.09 -8.49 15.82
CA MET A 8 -6.56 -8.84 14.48
C MET A 8 -6.37 -7.68 13.49
N ALA A 9 -6.77 -6.47 13.88
CA ALA A 9 -6.62 -5.28 13.03
C ALA A 9 -5.16 -5.00 12.67
N GLU A 10 -4.24 -5.18 13.62
CA GLU A 10 -2.79 -5.03 13.39
C GLU A 10 -2.24 -6.12 12.46
N THR A 11 -2.71 -7.36 12.64
CA THR A 11 -2.36 -8.48 11.75
C THR A 11 -2.81 -8.22 10.31
N VAL A 12 -4.05 -7.75 10.13
CA VAL A 12 -4.61 -7.40 8.81
C VAL A 12 -3.86 -6.23 8.20
N ARG A 13 -3.59 -5.16 8.96
CA ARG A 13 -2.79 -4.01 8.52
C ARG A 13 -1.42 -4.45 8.01
N SER A 14 -0.71 -5.27 8.79
CA SER A 14 0.62 -5.78 8.43
C SER A 14 0.59 -6.60 7.14
N ALA A 15 -0.44 -7.44 6.96
CA ALA A 15 -0.64 -8.21 5.74
C ALA A 15 -0.90 -7.31 4.52
N CYS A 16 -1.76 -6.29 4.64
CA CYS A 16 -2.02 -5.31 3.58
C CYS A 16 -0.73 -4.54 3.22
N ALA A 17 -0.02 -4.01 4.21
CA ALA A 17 1.22 -3.26 4.00
C ALA A 17 2.25 -4.10 3.26
N ARG A 18 2.44 -5.36 3.69
CA ARG A 18 3.35 -6.30 3.02
C ARG A 18 2.94 -6.53 1.58
N ARG A 19 1.66 -6.76 1.31
CA ARG A 19 1.17 -7.01 -0.04
C ARG A 19 1.38 -5.82 -0.96
N ILE A 20 1.08 -4.60 -0.51
CA ILE A 20 1.29 -3.37 -1.28
C ILE A 20 2.78 -3.17 -1.58
N ARG A 21 3.64 -3.44 -0.60
CA ARG A 21 5.09 -3.39 -0.78
C ARG A 21 5.57 -4.34 -1.87
N ASP A 22 5.05 -5.57 -1.90
CA ASP A 22 5.40 -6.55 -2.94
C ASP A 22 4.96 -6.09 -4.34
N LEU A 23 3.80 -5.43 -4.46
CA LEU A 23 3.31 -4.86 -5.71
C LEU A 23 4.23 -3.73 -6.20
N LEU A 24 4.59 -2.81 -5.32
CA LEU A 24 5.54 -1.73 -5.61
C LEU A 24 6.90 -2.28 -6.07
N GLN A 25 7.48 -3.24 -5.34
CA GLN A 25 8.77 -3.85 -5.69
C GLN A 25 8.78 -4.48 -7.08
N LYS A 26 7.66 -5.09 -7.49
CA LYS A 26 7.52 -5.69 -8.84
C LYS A 26 7.54 -4.65 -9.95
N ARG A 27 7.02 -3.44 -9.69
CA ARG A 27 6.93 -2.35 -10.68
C ARG A 27 8.23 -1.58 -10.82
N VAL A 28 8.61 -0.90 -9.74
CA VAL A 28 9.70 0.08 -9.80
C VAL A 28 11.08 -0.57 -9.80
N GLY A 29 11.17 -1.85 -9.40
CA GLY A 29 12.45 -2.52 -9.21
C GLY A 29 13.35 -1.89 -8.13
N ALA A 30 12.92 -0.77 -7.53
CA ALA A 30 13.54 -0.12 -6.38
C ALA A 30 13.56 -1.11 -5.22
N GLY A 31 14.77 -1.60 -4.91
CA GLY A 31 15.00 -2.75 -4.05
C GLY A 31 15.87 -3.85 -4.67
N ARG A 32 16.12 -3.84 -5.99
CA ARG A 32 17.15 -4.72 -6.60
C ARG A 32 18.59 -4.30 -6.24
N GLU A 33 18.83 -3.03 -5.97
CA GLU A 33 20.18 -2.53 -5.66
C GLU A 33 20.60 -2.74 -4.20
N ASP A 34 19.65 -2.86 -3.26
CA ASP A 34 19.93 -3.31 -1.88
C ASP A 34 18.67 -3.92 -1.22
N PRO A 35 18.51 -5.26 -1.22
CA PRO A 35 17.40 -5.94 -0.54
C PRO A 35 17.38 -5.75 0.99
N ARG A 36 18.40 -5.10 1.59
CA ARG A 36 18.45 -4.76 3.01
C ARG A 36 17.83 -3.39 3.32
N ARG A 37 17.57 -2.55 2.31
CA ARG A 37 16.82 -1.30 2.45
C ARG A 37 15.34 -1.55 2.17
N ALA A 38 14.66 -2.17 3.14
CA ALA A 38 13.21 -2.05 3.20
C ALA A 38 12.88 -0.57 3.43
N LEU A 39 12.25 0.07 2.44
CA LEU A 39 11.73 1.42 2.62
C LEU A 39 10.59 1.38 3.64
N SER A 40 10.51 2.42 4.47
CA SER A 40 9.46 2.58 5.47
C SER A 40 8.08 2.59 4.82
N ASP A 41 7.04 2.18 5.54
CA ASP A 41 5.65 2.30 5.06
C ASP A 41 5.20 3.76 4.95
N GLN A 42 5.96 4.69 5.56
CA GLN A 42 5.81 6.14 5.44
C GLN A 42 6.64 6.75 4.30
N ALA A 43 7.41 5.95 3.55
CA ALA A 43 8.19 6.44 2.43
C ALA A 43 7.27 6.85 1.27
N SER A 44 7.59 7.97 0.61
CA SER A 44 6.83 8.49 -0.51
C SER A 44 7.00 7.60 -1.73
N ILE A 45 5.89 7.15 -2.30
CA ILE A 45 5.85 6.28 -3.48
C ILE A 45 6.48 7.01 -4.68
N ALA A 46 6.19 8.29 -4.86
CA ALA A 46 6.80 9.06 -5.93
C ALA A 46 8.31 9.32 -5.68
N ASN A 47 8.66 9.76 -4.48
CA ASN A 47 10.01 10.29 -4.22
C ASN A 47 11.04 9.25 -3.77
N ASP A 48 10.65 8.32 -2.91
CA ASP A 48 11.55 7.33 -2.32
C ASP A 48 11.54 6.03 -3.11
N TRP A 49 10.35 5.58 -3.52
CA TRP A 49 10.20 4.40 -4.38
C TRP A 49 10.49 4.69 -5.85
N LYS A 50 10.59 5.99 -6.22
CA LYS A 50 10.83 6.45 -7.60
C LYS A 50 9.77 5.97 -8.59
N ALA A 51 8.54 5.77 -8.12
CA ALA A 51 7.43 5.37 -8.96
C ALA A 51 6.90 6.57 -9.73
N ASP A 52 6.87 6.48 -11.06
CA ASP A 52 6.32 7.54 -11.88
C ASP A 52 4.77 7.55 -11.84
N SER A 53 4.14 8.45 -12.60
CA SER A 53 2.68 8.56 -12.65
C SER A 53 2.01 7.31 -13.23
N PHE A 54 2.67 6.59 -14.13
CA PHE A 54 2.15 5.34 -14.70
C PHE A 54 2.25 4.21 -13.68
N ASP A 55 3.39 4.08 -13.00
CA ASP A 55 3.57 3.10 -11.93
C ASP A 55 2.54 3.27 -10.81
N ARG A 56 2.26 4.53 -10.43
CA ARG A 56 1.25 4.87 -9.43
C ARG A 56 -0.17 4.52 -9.89
N LEU A 57 -0.53 4.86 -11.12
CA LEU A 57 -1.83 4.49 -11.70
C LEU A 57 -2.00 2.97 -11.68
N GLN A 58 -0.99 2.24 -12.14
CA GLN A 58 -1.04 0.78 -12.12
C GLN A 58 -1.10 0.23 -10.68
N LEU A 59 -0.38 0.83 -9.72
CA LEU A 59 -0.45 0.40 -8.32
C LEU A 59 -1.88 0.47 -7.77
N VAL A 60 -2.60 1.57 -8.03
CA VAL A 60 -3.99 1.73 -7.60
C VAL A 60 -4.86 0.63 -8.20
N LEU A 61 -4.75 0.38 -9.51
CA LEU A 61 -5.50 -0.69 -10.19
C LEU A 61 -5.21 -2.09 -9.59
N ASP A 62 -3.93 -2.40 -9.29
CA ASP A 62 -3.57 -3.67 -8.65
C ASP A 62 -4.12 -3.78 -7.22
N ILE A 63 -4.21 -2.66 -6.49
CA ILE A 63 -4.80 -2.62 -5.15
C ILE A 63 -6.31 -2.90 -5.26
N GLU A 64 -7.01 -2.23 -6.17
CA GLU A 64 -8.43 -2.45 -6.44
C GLU A 64 -8.70 -3.93 -6.77
N GLU A 65 -7.93 -4.53 -7.68
CA GLU A 65 -8.06 -5.95 -8.05
C GLU A 65 -7.67 -6.89 -6.90
N THR A 66 -6.59 -6.60 -6.17
CA THR A 66 -6.09 -7.49 -5.10
C THR A 66 -7.02 -7.55 -3.90
N PHE A 67 -7.65 -6.42 -3.56
CA PHE A 67 -8.47 -6.28 -2.36
C PHE A 67 -9.97 -6.20 -2.66
N ASP A 68 -10.38 -6.25 -3.93
CA ASP A 68 -11.77 -6.12 -4.39
C ASP A 68 -12.43 -4.84 -3.85
N ILE A 69 -11.73 -3.72 -4.01
CA ILE A 69 -12.19 -2.38 -3.58
C ILE A 69 -12.25 -1.42 -4.75
N GLY A 70 -13.13 -0.42 -4.67
CA GLY A 70 -13.09 0.75 -5.55
C GLY A 70 -12.36 1.91 -4.87
N ILE A 71 -11.47 2.57 -5.60
CA ILE A 71 -10.74 3.78 -5.20
C ILE A 71 -11.09 4.88 -6.22
N SER A 72 -11.65 6.01 -5.75
CA SER A 72 -11.91 7.13 -6.67
C SER A 72 -10.62 7.81 -7.10
N ASP A 73 -10.67 8.58 -8.19
CA ASP A 73 -9.52 9.37 -8.65
C ASP A 73 -9.00 10.31 -7.55
N GLU A 74 -9.90 10.97 -6.80
CA GLU A 74 -9.49 11.84 -5.69
C GLU A 74 -8.77 11.07 -4.58
N GLU A 75 -9.23 9.86 -4.26
CA GLU A 75 -8.59 9.02 -3.25
C GLU A 75 -7.24 8.51 -3.73
N ALA A 76 -7.13 8.11 -5.00
CA ALA A 76 -5.90 7.69 -5.64
C ALA A 76 -4.83 8.80 -5.61
N GLU A 77 -5.22 10.07 -5.75
CA GLU A 77 -4.31 11.22 -5.62
C GLU A 77 -3.73 11.36 -4.21
N THR A 78 -4.45 10.91 -3.17
CA THR A 78 -3.98 10.96 -1.77
C THR A 78 -3.08 9.81 -1.35
N ILE A 79 -2.98 8.75 -2.18
CA ILE A 79 -2.13 7.59 -1.91
C ILE A 79 -0.67 7.94 -2.26
N ASP A 80 0.03 8.58 -1.33
CA ASP A 80 1.47 8.88 -1.45
C ASP A 80 2.35 7.88 -0.69
N THR A 81 1.81 7.10 0.25
CA THR A 81 2.57 6.13 1.05
C THR A 81 1.86 4.78 1.15
N ILE A 82 2.60 3.73 1.54
CA ILE A 82 2.01 2.41 1.81
C ILE A 82 1.00 2.51 2.94
N ASP A 83 1.29 3.26 3.99
CA ASP A 83 0.38 3.42 5.13
C ASP A 83 -0.93 4.13 4.75
N ALA A 84 -0.87 5.11 3.85
CA ALA A 84 -2.05 5.76 3.28
C ALA A 84 -2.91 4.75 2.49
N ALA A 85 -2.28 3.93 1.65
CA ALA A 85 -2.98 2.87 0.90
C ALA A 85 -3.64 1.85 1.84
N VAL A 86 -2.93 1.41 2.88
CA VAL A 86 -3.49 0.47 3.88
C VAL A 86 -4.65 1.09 4.63
N THR A 87 -4.52 2.35 5.03
CA THR A 87 -5.62 3.08 5.69
C THR A 87 -6.84 3.12 4.80
N ARG A 88 -6.66 3.36 3.49
CA ARG A 88 -7.77 3.36 2.54
C ARG A 88 -8.44 2.00 2.39
N ILE A 89 -7.67 0.91 2.34
CA ILE A 89 -8.19 -0.47 2.31
C ILE A 89 -8.99 -0.75 3.58
N MET A 90 -8.43 -0.43 4.74
CA MET A 90 -9.08 -0.68 6.04
C MET A 90 -10.31 0.20 6.26
N SER A 91 -10.39 1.39 5.66
CA SER A 91 -11.58 2.24 5.76
C SER A 91 -12.77 1.71 4.96
N GLY A 92 -12.54 0.96 3.87
CA GLY A 92 -13.61 0.39 3.04
C GLY A 92 -14.05 -1.01 3.45
N ALA A 93 -13.22 -1.75 4.19
CA ALA A 93 -13.47 -3.15 4.54
C ALA A 93 -14.43 -3.39 5.71
N TRP A 94 -14.90 -2.33 6.39
CA TRP A 94 -15.64 -2.44 7.66
C TRP A 94 -16.86 -1.51 7.78
N THR A 95 -17.48 -1.14 6.65
CA THR A 95 -18.77 -0.42 6.64
C THR A 95 -19.82 -1.27 5.95
#